data_AF-A3BMQ5-F1
#
_entry.id   AF-A3BMQ5-F1
#
_cell.length_a   1.000
_cell.length_b   1.000
_cell.length_c   1.000
_cell.angle_alpha   90.00
_cell.angle_beta   90.00
_cell.angle_gamma   90.00
#
_symmetry.space_group_name_H-M   'P 1'
#
loop_
_entity.id
_entity.type
_entity.pdbx_description
1 polymer ?
#
loop_
_entity_poly.entity_id
_entity_poly.type
_entity_poly.pdbx_seq_one_letter_code
_entity_poly.pdbx_strand_id
1 'polypeptide(L)'
;MGHEKEQETAGDELRRPEPPALPWTVRLQLFALVTAVDIVQRGDGTVNRFLFSLADRQSAAAARPDAHGVRSGDVTVDAAGGNIAHHVAHRWAAATTSSSRRVRLAGVVLLQPFFGGEERTEAELRLDGVGPVVSMARADWCWRAFLPEGADRDHPAAHVTGENAELAEEFPPAMVVVGGYDTLQDWQRRYAGMLRRNGKAVQVVEYPAAIHSFYVFPELADSGELVKEMKAFMERNAPPKSNA
;
A
#
# COMPACT_ATOMS: atom_id res chain seq x y z
N MET A 1 9.64 -38.76 -20.18
CA MET A 1 9.98 -38.33 -18.80
C MET A 1 10.19 -36.82 -18.65
N GLY A 2 9.96 -35.99 -19.68
CA GLY A 2 10.03 -34.51 -19.57
C GLY A 2 8.66 -33.81 -19.53
N HIS A 3 7.59 -34.46 -20.00
CA HIS A 3 6.25 -33.86 -20.07
C HIS A 3 5.43 -33.95 -18.77
N GLU A 4 5.75 -34.87 -17.85
CA GLU A 4 5.03 -35.00 -16.57
C GLU A 4 5.46 -33.95 -15.53
N LYS A 5 6.72 -33.52 -15.55
CA LYS A 5 7.22 -32.50 -14.61
C LYS A 5 6.70 -31.09 -14.88
N GLU A 6 6.47 -30.72 -16.15
CA GLU A 6 5.89 -29.42 -16.51
C GLU A 6 4.38 -29.34 -16.21
N GLN A 7 3.67 -30.48 -16.25
CA GLN A 7 2.26 -30.55 -15.88
C GLN A 7 2.04 -30.56 -14.36
N GLU A 8 2.97 -31.13 -13.60
CA GLU A 8 2.92 -31.13 -12.13
C GLU A 8 3.20 -29.73 -11.55
N THR A 9 4.09 -28.94 -12.17
CA THR A 9 4.32 -27.53 -11.78
C THR A 9 3.16 -26.62 -12.17
N ALA A 10 2.53 -26.81 -13.33
CA ALA A 10 1.39 -26.01 -13.77
C ALA A 10 0.10 -26.29 -12.96
N GLY A 11 -0.03 -27.50 -12.38
CA GLY A 11 -1.15 -27.88 -11.52
C GLY A 11 -1.08 -27.33 -10.10
N ASP A 12 0.12 -27.01 -9.60
CA ASP A 12 0.33 -26.48 -8.25
C ASP A 12 0.16 -24.95 -8.18
N GLU A 13 0.50 -24.23 -9.27
CA GLU A 13 0.39 -22.76 -9.35
C GLU A 13 -1.06 -22.25 -9.31
N LEU A 14 -2.05 -23.04 -9.74
CA LEU A 14 -3.47 -22.68 -9.68
C LEU A 14 -4.20 -23.17 -8.42
N ARG A 15 -3.52 -23.84 -7.49
CA ARG A 15 -4.16 -24.32 -6.27
C ARG A 15 -4.40 -23.14 -5.32
N ARG A 16 -5.65 -22.96 -4.89
CA ARG A 16 -5.98 -21.95 -3.86
C ARG A 16 -5.14 -22.22 -2.62
N PRO A 17 -4.41 -21.21 -2.10
CA PRO A 17 -3.60 -21.38 -0.92
C PRO A 17 -4.48 -21.63 0.31
N GLU A 18 -3.93 -22.35 1.27
CA GLU A 18 -4.55 -22.49 2.59
C GLU A 18 -4.70 -21.11 3.25
N PRO A 19 -5.80 -20.84 3.97
CA PRO A 19 -5.99 -19.58 4.67
C PRO A 19 -4.85 -19.26 5.64
N PRO A 20 -4.56 -17.96 5.88
CA PRO A 20 -3.45 -17.56 6.74
C PRO A 20 -3.63 -18.06 8.17
N ALA A 21 -2.55 -18.58 8.75
CA ALA A 21 -2.52 -19.05 10.13
C ALA A 21 -2.49 -17.88 11.12
N LEU A 22 -3.68 -17.36 11.46
CA LEU A 22 -3.82 -16.22 12.37
C LEU A 22 -4.21 -16.65 13.81
N PRO A 23 -3.67 -15.99 14.86
CA PRO A 23 -4.14 -16.15 16.23
C PRO A 23 -5.65 -15.89 16.35
N TRP A 24 -6.34 -16.60 17.25
CA TRP A 24 -7.79 -16.47 17.40
C TRP A 24 -8.22 -15.05 17.80
N THR A 25 -7.40 -14.33 18.56
CA THR A 25 -7.61 -12.92 18.92
C THR A 25 -7.62 -12.03 17.69
N VAL A 26 -6.65 -12.21 16.78
CA VAL A 26 -6.55 -11.49 15.51
C VAL A 26 -7.73 -11.82 14.61
N ARG A 27 -8.17 -13.09 14.55
CA ARG A 27 -9.38 -13.48 13.80
C ARG A 27 -10.63 -12.76 14.30
N LEU A 28 -10.80 -12.63 15.63
CA LEU A 28 -11.91 -11.92 16.23
C LEU A 28 -11.85 -10.41 15.94
N GLN A 29 -10.67 -9.80 16.05
CA GLN A 29 -10.46 -8.38 15.73
C GLN A 29 -10.71 -8.10 14.24
N LEU A 30 -10.23 -8.96 13.34
CA LEU A 30 -10.49 -8.88 11.89
C LEU A 30 -11.97 -8.97 11.58
N PHE A 31 -12.67 -9.94 12.18
CA PHE A 31 -14.12 -10.06 12.01
C PHE A 31 -14.83 -8.78 12.43
N ALA A 32 -14.49 -8.22 13.59
CA ALA A 32 -15.06 -6.95 14.05
C ALA A 32 -14.75 -5.78 13.10
N LEU A 33 -13.50 -5.68 12.62
CA LEU A 33 -13.06 -4.63 11.70
C LEU A 33 -13.79 -4.70 10.35
N VAL A 34 -13.81 -5.88 9.71
CA VAL A 34 -14.47 -6.08 8.41
C VAL A 34 -15.96 -5.84 8.53
N THR A 35 -16.61 -6.38 9.58
CA THR A 35 -18.03 -6.13 9.85
C THR A 35 -18.31 -4.63 10.03
N ALA A 36 -17.46 -3.90 10.76
CA ALA A 36 -17.63 -2.46 10.93
C ALA A 36 -17.49 -1.70 9.61
N VAL A 37 -16.53 -2.07 8.76
CA VAL A 37 -16.38 -1.49 7.42
C VAL A 37 -17.63 -1.76 6.59
N ASP A 38 -18.13 -2.99 6.55
CA ASP A 38 -19.32 -3.37 5.76
C ASP A 38 -20.59 -2.65 6.26
N ILE A 39 -20.69 -2.37 7.56
CA ILE A 39 -21.78 -1.55 8.11
C ILE A 39 -21.66 -0.09 7.65
N VAL A 40 -20.44 0.42 7.53
CA VAL A 40 -20.18 1.79 7.09
C VAL A 40 -20.33 1.92 5.58
N GLN A 41 -19.92 0.93 4.80
CA GLN A 41 -20.02 0.86 3.34
C GLN A 41 -21.26 0.05 2.96
N ARG A 42 -22.39 0.73 2.77
CA ARG A 42 -23.65 0.04 2.44
C ARG A 42 -23.53 -0.67 1.10
N GLY A 43 -24.28 -1.76 0.93
CA GLY A 43 -24.29 -2.56 -0.32
C GLY A 43 -24.78 -1.79 -1.56
N ASP A 44 -25.46 -0.65 -1.38
CA ASP A 44 -25.83 0.29 -2.46
C ASP A 44 -24.69 1.24 -2.87
N GLY A 45 -23.55 1.14 -2.19
CA GLY A 45 -22.35 1.93 -2.40
C GLY A 45 -22.34 3.31 -1.75
N THR A 46 -23.26 3.57 -0.83
CA THR A 46 -23.23 4.78 0.01
C THR A 46 -22.45 4.55 1.31
N VAL A 47 -21.81 5.60 1.81
CA VAL A 47 -21.06 5.56 3.09
C VAL A 47 -21.89 6.21 4.19
N ASN A 48 -22.10 5.49 5.30
CA ASN A 48 -22.69 6.05 6.51
C ASN A 48 -21.65 6.94 7.23
N ARG A 49 -21.63 8.23 6.87
CA ARG A 49 -20.68 9.22 7.38
C ARG A 49 -20.67 9.35 8.91
N PHE A 50 -21.83 9.18 9.55
CA PHE A 50 -21.93 9.24 11.01
C PHE A 50 -21.15 8.08 11.64
N LEU A 51 -21.38 6.85 11.17
CA LEU A 51 -20.66 5.69 11.68
C LEU A 51 -19.17 5.74 11.33
N PHE A 52 -18.83 6.20 10.13
CA PHE A 52 -17.45 6.44 9.74
C PHE A 52 -16.74 7.42 10.70
N SER A 53 -17.40 8.52 11.08
CA SER A 53 -16.81 9.51 12.00
C SER A 53 -16.53 8.98 13.42
N LEU A 54 -17.20 7.90 13.84
CA LEU A 54 -16.91 7.28 15.14
C LEU A 54 -15.59 6.49 15.12
N ALA A 55 -15.15 6.05 13.95
CA ALA A 55 -13.89 5.36 13.73
C ALA A 55 -12.76 6.29 13.26
N ASP A 56 -13.09 7.50 12.79
CA ASP A 56 -12.13 8.51 12.33
C ASP A 56 -11.43 9.19 13.52
N ARG A 57 -10.31 8.61 13.96
CA ARG A 57 -9.45 9.21 14.99
C ARG A 57 -8.64 10.35 14.37
N GLN A 58 -9.10 11.57 14.60
CA GLN A 58 -8.35 12.76 14.25
C GLN A 58 -7.18 12.98 15.21
N SER A 59 -5.96 13.03 14.67
CA SER A 59 -4.79 13.47 15.44
C SER A 59 -4.70 14.99 15.39
N ALA A 60 -4.62 15.64 16.56
CA ALA A 60 -4.43 17.09 16.63
C ALA A 60 -3.06 17.47 16.05
N ALA A 61 -3.01 18.52 15.24
CA ALA A 61 -1.74 19.09 14.79
C ALA A 61 -0.94 19.63 15.98
N ALA A 62 0.35 19.29 16.07
CA ALA A 62 1.21 19.83 17.12
C ALA A 62 1.26 21.36 17.05
N ALA A 63 1.08 22.02 18.20
CA ALA A 63 0.91 23.47 18.29
C ALA A 63 2.19 24.29 18.06
N ARG A 64 3.37 23.66 17.97
CA ARG A 64 4.66 24.36 17.82
C ARG A 64 5.51 23.69 16.73
N PRO A 65 6.06 24.47 15.76
CA PRO A 65 7.21 24.02 14.99
C PRO A 65 8.41 23.82 15.94
N ASP A 66 9.34 22.95 15.57
CA ASP A 66 10.62 22.87 16.26
C ASP A 66 11.42 24.18 16.13
N ALA A 67 12.53 24.28 16.86
CA ALA A 67 13.33 25.50 17.00
C ALA A 67 13.90 26.05 15.67
N HIS A 68 13.78 25.31 14.56
CA HIS A 68 14.33 25.68 13.25
C HIS A 68 13.28 26.18 12.26
N GLY A 69 12.00 26.26 12.66
CA GLY A 69 10.91 26.73 11.78
C GLY A 69 10.59 25.77 10.62
N VAL A 70 11.18 24.57 10.61
CA VAL A 70 10.87 23.49 9.68
C VAL A 70 9.94 22.50 10.39
N ARG A 71 8.91 22.00 9.69
CA ARG A 71 8.09 20.90 10.18
C ARG A 71 8.50 19.64 9.43
N SER A 72 9.09 18.68 10.12
CA SER A 72 9.04 17.28 9.69
C SER A 72 7.78 16.65 10.28
N GLY A 73 6.94 16.07 9.43
CA GLY A 73 5.79 15.29 9.85
C GLY A 73 5.83 13.96 9.12
N ASP A 74 5.71 12.87 9.87
CA ASP A 74 5.59 11.54 9.29
C ASP A 74 4.12 11.28 8.99
N VAL A 75 3.80 11.03 7.73
CA VAL A 75 2.48 10.54 7.33
C VAL A 75 2.65 9.09 6.92
N THR A 76 2.36 8.18 7.83
CA THR A 76 2.17 6.77 7.48
C THR A 76 0.80 6.66 6.85
N VAL A 77 0.75 6.19 5.60
CA VAL A 77 -0.50 6.12 4.83
C VAL A 77 -0.68 4.66 4.41
N ASP A 78 -1.79 4.03 4.80
CA ASP A 78 -2.06 2.60 4.60
C ASP A 78 -2.79 2.34 3.29
N ALA A 79 -2.38 1.32 2.53
CA ALA A 79 -3.08 0.84 1.33
C ALA A 79 -3.41 1.94 0.30
N ALA A 80 -4.63 2.50 0.32
CA ALA A 80 -5.02 3.67 -0.48
C ALA A 80 -4.11 4.89 -0.20
N GLY A 81 -3.59 4.96 1.01
CA GLY A 81 -2.55 5.86 1.41
C GLY A 81 -1.25 5.72 0.62
N GLY A 82 -0.82 4.50 0.32
CA GLY A 82 0.35 4.25 -0.52
C GLY A 82 0.15 4.82 -1.93
N ASN A 83 -1.06 4.72 -2.48
CA ASN A 83 -1.42 5.35 -3.74
C ASN A 83 -1.26 6.88 -3.67
N ILE A 84 -1.84 7.51 -2.64
CA ILE A 84 -1.73 8.96 -2.42
C ILE A 84 -0.27 9.38 -2.25
N ALA A 85 0.51 8.66 -1.45
CA ALA A 85 1.92 8.95 -1.19
C ALA A 85 2.75 8.93 -2.48
N HIS A 86 2.49 7.97 -3.38
CA HIS A 86 3.11 7.96 -4.71
C HIS A 86 2.77 9.21 -5.52
N HIS A 87 1.48 9.57 -5.64
CA HIS A 87 1.06 10.74 -6.41
C HIS A 87 1.60 12.05 -5.84
N VAL A 88 1.67 12.17 -4.52
CA VAL A 88 2.29 13.31 -3.84
C VAL A 88 3.79 13.37 -4.15
N ALA A 89 4.50 12.26 -4.01
CA ALA A 89 5.93 12.19 -4.29
C ALA A 89 6.24 12.47 -5.76
N HIS A 90 5.43 11.95 -6.68
CA HIS A 90 5.57 12.20 -8.12
C HIS A 90 5.34 13.67 -8.47
N ARG A 91 4.27 14.30 -7.94
CA ARG A 91 4.00 15.73 -8.14
C ARG A 91 5.09 16.61 -7.54
N TRP A 92 5.61 16.25 -6.37
CA TRP A 92 6.72 16.97 -5.73
C TRP A 92 7.99 16.90 -6.60
N ALA A 93 8.31 15.71 -7.11
CA ALA A 93 9.47 15.50 -7.96
C ALA A 93 9.34 16.19 -9.33
N ALA A 94 8.14 16.22 -9.91
CA ALA A 94 7.87 16.86 -11.20
C ALA A 94 7.83 18.40 -11.14
N ALA A 95 7.82 19.01 -9.94
CA ALA A 95 7.74 20.46 -9.79
C ALA A 95 9.00 21.16 -10.34
N THR A 96 8.87 21.91 -11.43
CA THR A 96 9.99 22.44 -12.23
C THR A 96 10.85 23.53 -11.58
N THR A 97 10.43 24.07 -10.43
CA THR A 97 11.18 25.14 -9.75
C THR A 97 11.52 24.75 -8.33
N SER A 98 12.80 24.79 -7.98
CA SER A 98 13.27 24.49 -6.60
C SER A 98 12.62 25.42 -5.56
N SER A 99 12.28 26.65 -5.95
CA SER A 99 11.53 27.61 -5.11
C SER A 99 10.09 27.18 -4.77
N SER A 100 9.50 26.25 -5.54
CA SER A 100 8.20 25.64 -5.23
C SER A 100 8.30 24.51 -4.19
N ARG A 101 9.49 23.92 -4.02
CA ARG A 101 9.74 22.82 -3.08
C ARG A 101 10.14 23.37 -1.71
N ARG A 102 9.14 23.73 -0.91
CA ARG A 102 9.34 24.18 0.49
C ARG A 102 9.68 23.05 1.47
N VAL A 103 9.53 21.80 1.03
CA VAL A 103 9.76 20.59 1.81
C VAL A 103 10.67 19.68 0.98
N ARG A 104 11.63 19.02 1.64
CA ARG A 104 12.44 17.95 1.03
C ARG A 104 11.80 16.60 1.32
N LEU A 105 11.53 15.81 0.29
CA LEU A 105 11.14 14.41 0.49
C LEU A 105 12.40 13.54 0.61
N ALA A 106 12.65 13.00 1.80
CA ALA A 106 13.80 12.15 2.09
C ALA A 106 13.61 10.72 1.58
N GLY A 107 12.36 10.25 1.57
CA GLY A 107 11.96 8.91 1.14
C GLY A 107 10.44 8.77 1.20
N VAL A 108 9.91 7.71 0.61
CA VAL A 108 8.49 7.35 0.69
C VAL A 108 8.35 5.90 1.17
N VAL A 109 7.54 5.68 2.20
CA VAL A 109 7.22 4.33 2.70
C VAL A 109 5.80 3.99 2.26
N LEU A 110 5.67 2.92 1.47
CA LEU A 110 4.44 2.49 0.83
C LEU A 110 4.02 1.16 1.44
N LEU A 111 3.07 1.22 2.38
CA LEU A 111 2.56 0.04 3.07
C LEU A 111 1.45 -0.61 2.24
N GLN A 112 1.75 -1.75 1.61
CA GLN A 112 0.79 -2.51 0.81
C GLN A 112 0.00 -1.63 -0.17
N PRO A 113 0.69 -0.81 -0.99
CA PRO A 113 0.05 0.27 -1.73
C PRO A 113 -1.04 -0.24 -2.67
N PHE A 114 -2.17 0.47 -2.67
CA PHE A 114 -3.36 0.10 -3.43
C PHE A 114 -3.25 0.67 -4.86
N PHE A 115 -2.71 -0.15 -5.75
CA PHE A 115 -2.71 0.09 -7.19
C PHE A 115 -3.59 -0.95 -7.89
N GLY A 116 -3.94 -0.68 -9.14
CA GLY A 116 -4.77 -1.57 -9.92
C GLY A 116 -4.61 -1.33 -11.42
N GLY A 117 -5.38 -2.08 -12.17
CA GLY A 117 -5.56 -1.97 -13.63
C GLY A 117 -6.79 -2.79 -13.99
N GLU A 118 -7.27 -2.69 -15.23
CA GLU A 118 -8.45 -3.47 -15.64
C GLU A 118 -8.17 -4.98 -15.66
N GLU A 119 -6.97 -5.37 -16.10
CA GLU A 119 -6.47 -6.75 -15.99
C GLU A 119 -6.54 -7.23 -14.54
N ARG A 120 -6.90 -8.51 -14.34
CA ARG A 120 -6.74 -9.16 -13.04
C ARG A 120 -5.41 -9.87 -12.98
N THR A 121 -4.69 -9.61 -11.90
CA THR A 121 -3.47 -10.33 -11.56
C THR A 121 -3.79 -11.73 -11.06
N GLU A 122 -2.78 -12.60 -11.08
CA GLU A 122 -2.93 -13.97 -10.59
C GLU A 122 -3.22 -13.99 -9.09
N ALA A 123 -2.53 -13.16 -8.30
CA ALA A 123 -2.80 -13.02 -6.88
C ALA A 123 -4.23 -12.56 -6.59
N GLU A 124 -4.77 -11.62 -7.39
CA GLU A 124 -6.15 -11.17 -7.25
C GLU A 124 -7.15 -12.34 -7.37
N LEU A 125 -6.96 -13.20 -8.38
CA LEU A 125 -7.83 -14.35 -8.63
C LEU A 125 -7.63 -15.47 -7.60
N ARG A 126 -6.39 -15.74 -7.23
CA ARG A 126 -6.01 -16.85 -6.35
C ARG A 126 -6.34 -16.58 -4.87
N LEU A 127 -6.26 -15.32 -4.44
CA LEU A 127 -6.50 -14.91 -3.05
C LEU A 127 -7.90 -14.39 -2.77
N ASP A 128 -8.75 -14.19 -3.78
CA ASP A 128 -10.13 -13.78 -3.56
C ASP A 128 -10.89 -14.80 -2.71
N GLY A 129 -11.44 -14.33 -1.58
CA GLY A 129 -12.07 -15.16 -0.56
C GLY A 129 -11.11 -15.94 0.35
N VAL A 130 -9.79 -15.83 0.17
CA VAL A 130 -8.75 -16.38 1.08
C VAL A 130 -8.14 -15.27 1.92
N GLY A 131 -7.81 -14.13 1.30
CA GLY A 131 -7.34 -12.93 1.98
C GLY A 131 -8.45 -12.32 2.86
N PRO A 132 -8.22 -12.08 4.17
CA PRO A 132 -9.31 -11.75 5.08
C PRO A 132 -9.75 -10.26 5.06
N VAL A 133 -9.04 -9.39 4.35
CA VAL A 133 -9.26 -7.92 4.43
C VAL A 133 -9.68 -7.32 3.08
N VAL A 134 -8.98 -7.66 2.00
CA VAL A 134 -9.25 -7.14 0.65
C VAL A 134 -9.81 -8.27 -0.22
N SER A 135 -11.08 -8.15 -0.58
CA SER A 135 -11.72 -8.97 -1.62
C SER A 135 -11.81 -8.20 -2.94
N MET A 136 -12.03 -8.90 -4.03
CA MET A 136 -12.18 -8.29 -5.36
C MET A 136 -13.42 -7.40 -5.43
N ALA A 137 -14.53 -7.84 -4.86
CA ALA A 137 -15.74 -7.05 -4.78
C ALA A 137 -15.53 -5.72 -4.03
N ARG A 138 -14.77 -5.75 -2.94
CA ARG A 138 -14.42 -4.55 -2.15
C ARG A 138 -13.46 -3.65 -2.92
N ALA A 139 -12.43 -4.21 -3.56
CA ALA A 139 -11.49 -3.45 -4.38
C ALA A 139 -12.18 -2.72 -5.54
N ASP A 140 -13.07 -3.42 -6.24
CA ASP A 140 -13.85 -2.83 -7.35
C ASP A 140 -14.78 -1.73 -6.86
N TRP A 141 -15.39 -1.92 -5.69
CA TRP A 141 -16.19 -0.88 -5.07
C TRP A 141 -15.35 0.36 -4.74
N CYS A 142 -14.19 0.19 -4.12
CA CYS A 142 -13.26 1.29 -3.82
C CYS A 142 -12.87 2.05 -5.09
N TRP A 143 -12.57 1.35 -6.19
CA TRP A 143 -12.24 2.00 -7.46
C TRP A 143 -13.40 2.78 -8.06
N ARG A 144 -14.61 2.21 -8.07
CA ARG A 144 -15.81 2.93 -8.52
C ARG A 144 -16.10 4.19 -7.69
N ALA A 145 -15.81 4.17 -6.39
CA ALA A 145 -16.00 5.31 -5.52
C ALA A 145 -14.90 6.39 -5.66
N PHE A 146 -13.69 5.99 -6.05
CA PHE A 146 -12.52 6.88 -6.14
C PHE A 146 -12.35 7.51 -7.52
N LEU A 147 -12.65 6.78 -8.59
CA LEU A 147 -12.38 7.21 -9.96
C LEU A 147 -13.51 8.09 -10.52
N PRO A 148 -13.21 8.97 -11.49
CA PRO A 148 -14.23 9.74 -12.18
C PRO A 148 -15.29 8.85 -12.83
N GLU A 149 -16.52 9.38 -12.98
CA GLU A 149 -17.58 8.65 -13.68
C GLU A 149 -17.16 8.29 -15.12
N GLY A 150 -17.34 7.02 -15.48
CA GLY A 150 -16.95 6.48 -16.79
C GLY A 150 -15.46 6.13 -16.92
N ALA A 151 -14.62 6.42 -15.92
CA ALA A 151 -13.25 5.94 -15.89
C ALA A 151 -13.18 4.48 -15.43
N ASP A 152 -12.27 3.73 -16.03
CA ASP A 152 -11.92 2.36 -15.64
C ASP A 152 -10.66 2.34 -14.76
N ARG A 153 -10.24 1.15 -14.32
CA ARG A 153 -9.08 1.00 -13.44
C ARG A 153 -7.74 1.22 -14.14
N ASP A 154 -7.71 1.38 -15.46
CA ASP A 154 -6.51 1.81 -16.20
C ASP A 154 -6.31 3.33 -16.16
N HIS A 155 -7.23 4.07 -15.53
CA HIS A 155 -7.04 5.48 -15.22
C HIS A 155 -5.74 5.72 -14.43
N PRO A 156 -4.95 6.78 -14.74
CA PRO A 156 -3.64 7.04 -14.11
C PRO A 156 -3.64 7.19 -12.58
N ALA A 157 -4.81 7.44 -11.98
CA ALA A 157 -4.96 7.46 -10.53
C ALA A 157 -4.87 6.06 -9.90
N ALA A 158 -5.28 5.01 -10.62
CA ALA A 158 -5.25 3.62 -10.17
C ALA A 158 -4.07 2.84 -10.77
N HIS A 159 -3.84 2.98 -12.07
CA HIS A 159 -2.82 2.23 -12.82
C HIS A 159 -1.56 3.08 -13.07
N VAL A 160 -0.58 2.94 -12.18
CA VAL A 160 0.69 3.69 -12.23
C VAL A 160 1.86 2.84 -12.72
N THR A 161 1.61 1.61 -13.17
CA THR A 161 2.64 0.61 -13.51
C THR A 161 2.76 0.31 -15.00
N GLY A 162 2.03 1.02 -15.85
CA GLY A 162 2.03 0.82 -17.30
C GLY A 162 3.41 1.00 -17.94
N GLU A 163 3.59 0.49 -19.15
CA GLU A 163 4.89 0.51 -19.86
C GLU A 163 5.44 1.92 -20.07
N ASN A 164 4.55 2.90 -20.24
CA ASN A 164 4.88 4.32 -20.40
C ASN A 164 4.76 5.12 -19.09
N ALA A 165 4.77 4.45 -17.93
CA ALA A 165 4.76 5.14 -16.64
C ALA A 165 6.09 5.87 -16.43
N GLU A 166 6.14 7.12 -16.88
CA GLU A 166 7.27 8.02 -16.66
C GLU A 166 7.25 8.52 -15.21
N LEU A 167 8.40 8.46 -14.56
CA LEU A 167 8.58 8.98 -13.21
C LEU A 167 9.58 10.13 -13.22
N ALA A 168 9.21 11.24 -12.59
CA ALA A 168 10.08 12.40 -12.48
C ALA A 168 11.47 12.02 -11.93
N GLU A 169 12.51 12.68 -12.45
CA GLU A 169 13.91 12.35 -12.14
C GLU A 169 14.18 12.40 -10.63
N GLU A 170 13.65 13.43 -9.94
CA GLU A 170 13.85 13.67 -8.51
C GLU A 170 12.95 12.81 -7.59
N PHE A 171 12.27 11.77 -8.09
CA PHE A 171 11.43 10.92 -7.25
C PHE A 171 12.25 10.30 -6.10
N PRO A 172 11.80 10.40 -4.84
CA PRO A 172 12.61 10.02 -3.68
C PRO A 172 12.80 8.49 -3.59
N PRO A 173 13.81 8.02 -2.82
CA PRO A 173 13.94 6.60 -2.47
C PRO A 173 12.62 6.05 -1.90
N ALA A 174 12.27 4.83 -2.28
CA ALA A 174 11.01 4.20 -1.88
C ALA A 174 11.23 2.90 -1.11
N MET A 175 10.40 2.67 -0.09
CA MET A 175 10.20 1.36 0.51
C MET A 175 8.80 0.86 0.13
N VAL A 176 8.71 -0.34 -0.45
CA VAL A 176 7.44 -0.99 -0.81
C VAL A 176 7.27 -2.23 0.03
N VAL A 177 6.19 -2.29 0.81
CA VAL A 177 5.87 -3.43 1.66
C VAL A 177 4.81 -4.30 1.01
N VAL A 178 5.06 -5.60 0.97
CA VAL A 178 4.20 -6.60 0.33
C VAL A 178 3.84 -7.70 1.33
N GLY A 179 2.55 -8.04 1.43
CA GLY A 179 2.08 -9.19 2.20
C GLY A 179 1.73 -10.36 1.28
N GLY A 180 2.12 -11.59 1.61
CA GLY A 180 1.88 -12.75 0.74
C GLY A 180 0.41 -13.19 0.67
N TYR A 181 -0.42 -12.81 1.65
CA TYR A 181 -1.88 -12.97 1.65
C TYR A 181 -2.62 -11.68 1.30
N ASP A 182 -1.92 -10.71 0.73
CA ASP A 182 -2.53 -9.51 0.16
C ASP A 182 -2.93 -9.78 -1.29
N THR A 183 -4.22 -9.64 -1.58
CA THR A 183 -4.80 -9.77 -2.91
C THR A 183 -4.16 -8.84 -3.94
N LEU A 184 -3.61 -7.69 -3.50
CA LEU A 184 -2.96 -6.70 -4.37
C LEU A 184 -1.45 -6.88 -4.52
N GLN A 185 -0.86 -7.95 -3.98
CA GLN A 185 0.60 -8.12 -3.93
C GLN A 185 1.29 -8.03 -5.30
N ASP A 186 0.63 -8.49 -6.36
CA ASP A 186 1.21 -8.44 -7.70
C ASP A 186 1.28 -7.02 -8.23
N TRP A 187 0.26 -6.18 -7.98
CA TRP A 187 0.32 -4.75 -8.29
C TRP A 187 1.45 -4.05 -7.53
N GLN A 188 1.66 -4.41 -6.27
CA GLN A 188 2.74 -3.86 -5.44
C GLN A 188 4.12 -4.24 -5.97
N ARG A 189 4.30 -5.50 -6.39
CA ARG A 189 5.54 -5.97 -7.04
C ARG A 189 5.75 -5.33 -8.41
N ARG A 190 4.70 -5.22 -9.23
CA ARG A 190 4.72 -4.51 -10.53
C ARG A 190 5.16 -3.06 -10.35
N TYR A 191 4.66 -2.39 -9.31
CA TYR A 191 5.04 -1.02 -8.96
C TYR A 191 6.52 -0.90 -8.56
N ALA A 192 7.01 -1.78 -7.68
CA ALA A 192 8.43 -1.82 -7.34
C ALA A 192 9.31 -2.07 -8.58
N GLY A 193 8.85 -2.92 -9.50
CA GLY A 193 9.48 -3.14 -10.80
C GLY A 193 9.52 -1.87 -11.66
N MET A 194 8.40 -1.15 -11.77
CA MET A 194 8.31 0.12 -12.50
C MET A 194 9.30 1.16 -11.95
N LEU A 195 9.36 1.31 -10.61
CA LEU A 195 10.30 2.23 -9.98
C LEU A 195 11.77 1.87 -10.30
N ARG A 196 12.12 0.59 -10.23
CA ARG A 196 13.47 0.10 -10.57
C ARG A 196 13.82 0.34 -12.05
N ARG A 197 12.89 0.08 -12.97
CA ARG A 197 13.09 0.35 -14.41
C ARG A 197 13.30 1.84 -14.70
N ASN A 198 12.68 2.72 -13.91
CA ASN A 198 12.89 4.16 -13.94
C ASN A 198 14.14 4.63 -13.14
N GLY A 199 15.04 3.71 -12.77
CA GLY A 199 16.32 4.01 -12.11
C GLY A 199 16.19 4.49 -10.66
N LYS A 200 15.05 4.29 -9.99
CA LYS A 200 14.85 4.74 -8.60
C LYS A 200 15.41 3.74 -7.59
N ALA A 201 15.83 4.25 -6.45
CA ALA A 201 16.22 3.43 -5.31
C ALA A 201 14.97 2.86 -4.63
N VAL A 202 14.85 1.53 -4.61
CA VAL A 202 13.67 0.82 -4.08
C VAL A 202 14.09 -0.31 -3.15
N GLN A 203 13.65 -0.23 -1.89
CA GLN A 203 13.67 -1.35 -0.95
C GLN A 203 12.31 -2.06 -1.00
N VAL A 204 12.29 -3.34 -1.36
CA VAL A 204 11.07 -4.17 -1.24
C VAL A 204 11.20 -5.01 0.02
N VAL A 205 10.18 -4.96 0.87
CA VAL A 205 10.10 -5.75 2.11
C VAL A 205 8.88 -6.65 2.02
N GLU A 206 9.13 -7.96 1.94
CA GLU A 206 8.07 -8.95 1.78
C GLU A 206 7.84 -9.74 3.08
N TYR A 207 6.58 -9.91 3.44
CA TYR A 207 6.13 -10.75 4.55
C TYR A 207 5.22 -11.84 3.99
N PRO A 208 5.76 -13.04 3.68
CA PRO A 208 5.01 -14.07 2.94
C PRO A 208 3.74 -14.58 3.65
N ALA A 209 3.73 -14.56 4.99
CA ALA A 209 2.56 -14.98 5.77
C ALA A 209 1.61 -13.82 6.13
N ALA A 210 1.99 -12.59 5.82
CA ALA A 210 1.22 -11.42 6.23
C ALA A 210 0.00 -11.19 5.35
N ILE A 211 -1.10 -10.85 6.01
CA ILE A 211 -2.35 -10.38 5.40
C ILE A 211 -2.26 -8.88 5.07
N HIS A 212 -3.21 -8.39 4.28
CA HIS A 212 -3.37 -6.95 4.10
C HIS A 212 -3.65 -6.25 5.44
N SER A 213 -2.99 -5.10 5.68
CA SER A 213 -3.03 -4.32 6.93
C SER A 213 -2.55 -5.06 8.18
N PHE A 214 -1.66 -6.06 8.07
CA PHE A 214 -1.17 -6.85 9.22
C PHE A 214 -0.60 -5.99 10.37
N TYR A 215 0.03 -4.86 10.06
CA TYR A 215 0.65 -3.93 11.01
C TYR A 215 -0.30 -3.26 11.99
N VAL A 216 -1.61 -3.37 11.77
CA VAL A 216 -2.63 -2.90 12.73
C VAL A 216 -2.76 -3.86 13.92
N PHE A 217 -2.27 -5.10 13.78
CA PHE A 217 -2.30 -6.15 14.80
C PHE A 217 -0.93 -6.30 15.46
N PRO A 218 -0.69 -5.69 16.63
CA PRO A 218 0.60 -5.81 17.34
C PRO A 218 0.92 -7.24 17.79
N GLU A 219 -0.08 -8.13 17.83
CA GLU A 219 0.07 -9.55 18.15
C GLU A 219 0.80 -10.34 17.06
N LEU A 220 0.87 -9.82 15.83
CA LEU A 220 1.60 -10.44 14.73
C LEU A 220 3.08 -10.02 14.79
N ALA A 221 3.99 -11.00 14.82
CA ALA A 221 5.42 -10.75 14.90
C ALA A 221 5.92 -9.83 13.76
N ASP A 222 5.41 -10.06 12.55
CA ASP A 222 5.72 -9.27 11.35
C ASP A 222 5.43 -7.77 11.56
N SER A 223 4.40 -7.41 12.34
CA SER A 223 4.08 -6.01 12.64
C SER A 223 5.22 -5.30 13.36
N GLY A 224 5.84 -5.98 14.33
CA GLY A 224 6.99 -5.46 15.06
C GLY A 224 8.25 -5.37 14.18
N GLU A 225 8.47 -6.36 13.32
CA GLU A 225 9.59 -6.34 12.37
C GLU A 225 9.44 -5.22 11.32
N LEU A 226 8.21 -4.99 10.81
CA LEU A 226 7.95 -3.89 9.88
C LEU A 226 8.29 -2.53 10.49
N VAL A 227 7.94 -2.28 11.76
CA VAL A 227 8.30 -1.03 12.44
C VAL A 227 9.82 -0.83 12.48
N LYS A 228 10.59 -1.91 12.70
CA LYS A 228 12.06 -1.85 12.69
C LYS A 228 12.60 -1.55 11.29
N GLU A 229 12.06 -2.20 10.25
CA GLU A 229 12.44 -1.95 8.86
C GLU A 229 12.14 -0.52 8.42
N MET A 230 10.95 0.00 8.76
CA MET A 230 10.57 1.39 8.50
C MET A 230 11.52 2.36 9.19
N LYS A 231 11.81 2.14 10.48
CA LYS A 231 12.78 2.95 11.22
C LYS A 231 14.15 2.94 10.55
N ALA A 232 14.66 1.77 10.18
CA ALA A 232 15.96 1.65 9.54
C ALA A 232 15.99 2.35 8.17
N PHE A 233 14.90 2.25 7.39
CA PHE A 233 14.75 3.00 6.14
C PHE A 233 14.76 4.51 6.36
N MET A 234 14.03 5.00 7.36
CA MET A 234 14.00 6.41 7.71
C MET A 234 15.39 6.92 8.16
N GLU A 235 16.09 6.17 9.01
CA GLU A 235 17.43 6.53 9.49
C GLU A 235 18.46 6.59 8.35
N ARG A 236 18.41 5.64 7.41
CA ARG A 236 19.30 5.63 6.23
C ARG A 236 19.11 6.83 5.30
N ASN A 237 17.88 7.34 5.20
CA ASN A 237 17.54 8.45 4.30
C ASN A 237 17.42 9.80 5.02
N ALA A 238 17.64 9.82 6.34
CA ALA A 238 17.66 11.04 7.14
C ALA A 238 18.74 12.01 6.61
N PRO A 239 18.51 13.33 6.68
CA PRO A 239 19.56 14.27 6.32
C PRO A 239 20.75 14.10 7.28
N PRO A 240 21.99 14.39 6.82
CA PRO A 240 23.13 14.42 7.72
C PRO A 240 22.83 15.36 8.89
N LYS A 241 23.13 14.92 10.11
CA LYS A 241 23.03 15.78 11.29
C LYS A 241 23.94 16.99 11.06
N SER A 242 23.39 18.21 11.11
CA SER A 242 24.24 19.39 11.05
C SER A 242 25.16 19.35 12.27
N ASN A 243 26.48 19.37 12.05
CA ASN A 243 27.41 19.67 13.14
C ASN A 243 27.12 21.10 13.58
N ALA A 244 26.55 21.25 14.77
CA ALA A 244 26.45 22.53 15.45
C ALA A 244 27.83 22.94 15.99
#